data_AF-A0AAD6FNE4-F1
#
_entry.id   AF-A0AAD6FNE4-F1
#
_cell.length_a   1.000
_cell.length_b   1.000
_cell.length_c   1.000
_cell.angle_alpha   90.00
_cell.angle_beta   90.00
_cell.angle_gamma   90.00
#
_symmetry.space_group_name_H-M   'P 1'
#
loop_
_entity.id
_entity.type
_entity.pdbx_description
1 polymer ?
#
loop_
_entity_poly.entity_id
_entity_poly.type
_entity_poly.pdbx_seq_one_letter_code
_entity_poly.pdbx_strand_id
1 'polypeptide(L)'
;MPLLAANKPLLCSDPPSHPNNTYLREHSDGPLCSLCGVYAEVERQKNRTLEGLFLAPAVVLILLGLVMFTVSVVGMVGSLRDNKTLLHMFLCVLCVLLLLQAIGLTLALIFENKTSALFQSSIREGIKHYYDDLDFKNILDYMQEKFSCCGGDEYKDWGVNQYHFCNGTGPLACGVPYTCCVRKKVIANTHTHTHAHKIS
;
A
#
# COMPACT_ATOMS: atom_id res chain seq x y z
N MET A 1 14.77 -4.53 14.10
CA MET A 1 13.35 -4.88 13.85
C MET A 1 12.51 -4.50 15.06
N PRO A 2 12.28 -3.22 15.34
CA PRO A 2 11.33 -2.84 16.36
C PRO A 2 9.92 -2.80 15.75
N LEU A 3 9.05 -3.62 16.35
CA LEU A 3 7.70 -3.26 16.77
C LEU A 3 6.85 -2.44 15.77
N LEU A 4 6.05 -3.17 14.98
CA LEU A 4 4.76 -2.66 14.52
C LEU A 4 3.96 -2.17 15.73
N ALA A 5 3.89 -0.86 15.91
CA ALA A 5 2.81 -0.23 16.65
C ALA A 5 1.51 -0.41 15.83
N ALA A 6 0.93 -1.61 15.90
CA ALA A 6 -0.41 -1.86 15.42
C ALA A 6 -1.39 -1.18 16.39
N ASN A 7 -1.54 0.14 16.25
CA ASN A 7 -2.44 0.91 17.08
C ASN A 7 -3.89 0.70 16.61
N LYS A 8 -4.76 0.53 17.60
CA LYS A 8 -6.03 -0.20 17.55
C LYS A 8 -7.04 0.35 16.53
N PRO A 9 -7.80 -0.50 15.82
CA PRO A 9 -8.94 -0.03 15.01
C PRO A 9 -9.95 0.69 15.90
N LEU A 10 -10.30 1.93 15.52
CA LEU A 10 -11.33 2.70 16.21
C LEU A 10 -12.70 2.06 15.94
N LEU A 11 -13.52 2.00 16.98
CA LEU A 11 -14.91 1.64 16.84
C LEU A 11 -15.65 2.84 16.24
N CYS A 12 -15.79 2.86 14.92
CA CYS A 12 -16.53 3.90 14.24
C CYS A 12 -18.03 3.73 14.60
N SER A 13 -18.58 4.68 15.36
CA SER A 13 -20.02 4.87 15.41
C SER A 13 -20.46 5.38 14.03
N ASP A 14 -21.48 4.75 13.46
CA ASP A 14 -22.01 5.14 12.15
C ASP A 14 -22.27 6.66 12.11
N PRO A 15 -21.73 7.41 11.13
CA PRO A 15 -22.25 8.74 10.85
C PRO A 15 -23.72 8.63 10.41
N PRO A 16 -24.55 9.68 10.61
CA PRO A 16 -25.97 9.62 10.31
C PRO A 16 -26.18 9.25 8.84
N SER A 17 -27.01 8.23 8.63
CA SER A 17 -27.45 7.77 7.32
C SER A 17 -28.17 8.88 6.57
N HIS A 18 -27.54 9.41 5.52
CA HIS A 18 -28.26 10.10 4.46
C HIS A 18 -28.58 9.13 3.31
N PRO A 19 -29.74 9.29 2.66
CA PRO A 19 -30.39 8.25 1.90
C PRO A 19 -29.79 8.09 0.49
N ASN A 20 -29.79 6.83 0.04
CA ASN A 20 -29.76 6.35 -1.35
C ASN A 20 -29.10 7.24 -2.40
N ASN A 21 -27.86 6.90 -2.75
CA ASN A 21 -27.36 7.11 -4.11
C ASN A 21 -27.37 5.76 -4.86
N THR A 22 -28.47 5.53 -5.56
CA THR A 22 -28.63 4.49 -6.56
C THR A 22 -27.76 4.89 -7.76
N TYR A 23 -26.51 4.42 -7.77
CA TYR A 23 -25.67 4.57 -8.95
C TYR A 23 -26.29 3.77 -10.09
N LEU A 24 -26.54 4.48 -11.19
CA LEU A 24 -27.21 4.03 -12.40
C LEU A 24 -26.60 2.74 -12.93
N ARG A 25 -27.42 1.69 -13.00
CA ARG A 25 -27.13 0.48 -13.75
C ARG A 25 -27.52 0.74 -15.21
N GLU A 26 -26.62 1.34 -15.98
CA GLU A 26 -26.77 1.33 -17.44
C GLU A 26 -26.40 -0.06 -17.97
N HIS A 27 -27.36 -0.69 -18.64
CA HIS A 27 -27.21 -1.99 -19.28
C HIS A 27 -27.49 -1.80 -20.78
N SER A 28 -26.56 -2.30 -21.60
CA SER A 28 -26.56 -2.39 -23.06
C SER A 28 -26.32 -1.09 -23.85
N ASP A 29 -25.11 -0.96 -24.40
CA ASP A 29 -24.92 -1.20 -25.83
C ASP A 29 -23.45 -1.56 -26.17
N GLY A 30 -23.27 -2.80 -26.64
CA GLY A 30 -22.35 -3.12 -27.73
C GLY A 30 -20.89 -3.50 -27.40
N PRO A 31 -20.31 -4.47 -28.16
CA PRO A 31 -18.89 -4.83 -28.11
C PRO A 31 -17.91 -3.70 -28.48
N LEU A 32 -18.41 -2.51 -28.79
CA LEU A 32 -17.63 -1.29 -29.04
C LEU A 32 -16.97 -0.76 -27.75
N CYS A 33 -17.58 -0.99 -26.58
CA CYS A 33 -17.04 -0.56 -25.29
C CYS A 33 -15.79 -1.37 -24.87
N SER A 34 -15.65 -2.62 -25.35
CA SER A 34 -14.43 -3.39 -25.14
C SER A 34 -13.24 -2.83 -25.95
N LEU A 35 -13.47 -2.31 -27.17
CA LEU A 35 -12.41 -1.70 -27.97
C LEU A 35 -12.03 -0.32 -27.44
N CYS A 36 -12.99 0.51 -27.03
CA CYS A 36 -12.68 1.77 -26.34
C CYS A 36 -12.02 1.53 -24.98
N GLY A 37 -12.42 0.50 -24.24
CA GLY A 37 -11.80 0.09 -22.99
C GLY A 37 -10.35 -0.38 -23.18
N VAL A 38 -10.10 -1.29 -24.12
CA VAL A 38 -8.75 -1.76 -24.44
C VAL A 38 -7.87 -0.64 -25.01
N TYR A 39 -8.42 0.25 -25.85
CA TYR A 39 -7.70 1.40 -26.39
C TYR A 39 -7.40 2.44 -25.29
N ALA A 40 -8.35 2.73 -24.41
CA ALA A 40 -8.16 3.64 -23.27
C ALA A 40 -7.18 3.07 -22.23
N GLU A 41 -7.19 1.75 -21.98
CA GLU A 41 -6.22 1.07 -21.11
C GLU A 41 -4.83 1.00 -21.78
N VAL A 42 -4.72 0.76 -23.09
CA VAL A 42 -3.45 0.77 -23.84
C VAL A 42 -2.80 2.16 -23.85
N GLU A 43 -3.58 3.22 -24.06
CA GLU A 43 -3.08 4.60 -24.05
C GLU A 43 -2.75 5.05 -22.61
N ARG A 44 -3.53 4.62 -21.60
CA ARG A 44 -3.20 4.82 -20.17
C ARG A 44 -1.91 4.12 -19.77
N GLN A 45 -1.69 2.88 -20.21
CA GLN A 45 -0.47 2.12 -19.94
C GLN A 45 0.74 2.85 -20.56
N LYS A 46 0.68 3.33 -21.80
CA LYS A 46 1.83 3.98 -22.45
C LYS A 46 2.32 5.24 -21.73
N ASN A 47 1.44 6.05 -21.14
CA ASN A 47 1.81 7.25 -20.38
C ASN A 47 2.13 7.00 -18.89
N ARG A 48 1.58 5.94 -18.26
CA ARG A 48 1.92 5.55 -16.88
C ARG A 48 3.20 4.73 -16.76
N THR A 49 3.53 3.96 -17.81
CA THR A 49 4.60 2.94 -17.76
C THR A 49 6.00 3.53 -17.95
N LEU A 50 6.17 4.80 -18.27
CA LEU A 50 7.51 5.41 -18.38
C LEU A 50 7.93 6.18 -17.11
N GLU A 51 6.98 6.87 -16.47
CA GLU A 51 7.24 7.66 -15.24
C GLU A 51 6.99 6.83 -13.95
N GLY A 52 6.00 5.91 -13.95
CA GLY A 52 5.69 5.06 -12.79
C GLY A 52 6.57 3.82 -12.64
N LEU A 53 7.28 3.44 -13.72
CA LEU A 53 8.13 2.24 -13.75
C LEU A 53 9.43 2.45 -12.98
N PHE A 54 9.94 3.68 -12.87
CA PHE A 54 11.21 3.92 -12.19
C PHE A 54 11.10 4.10 -10.67
N LEU A 55 9.90 4.40 -10.15
CA LEU A 55 9.65 4.64 -8.72
C LEU A 55 8.96 3.47 -7.99
N ALA A 56 8.50 2.44 -8.70
CA ALA A 56 7.79 1.33 -8.08
C ALA A 56 8.78 0.32 -7.45
N PRO A 57 8.59 -0.06 -6.17
CA PRO A 57 9.31 -1.18 -5.54
C PRO A 57 9.26 -2.46 -6.37
N ALA A 58 8.18 -2.66 -7.15
CA ALA A 58 8.02 -3.78 -8.06
C ALA A 58 9.10 -3.87 -9.14
N VAL A 59 9.56 -2.75 -9.69
CA VAL A 59 10.53 -2.75 -10.80
C VAL A 59 11.94 -3.04 -10.29
N VAL A 60 12.27 -2.54 -9.10
CA VAL A 60 13.50 -2.92 -8.40
C VAL A 60 13.53 -4.44 -8.13
N LEU A 61 12.40 -5.02 -7.71
CA LEU A 61 12.29 -6.46 -7.48
C LEU A 61 12.46 -7.27 -8.78
N ILE A 62 11.90 -6.81 -9.90
CA ILE A 62 12.07 -7.46 -11.21
C ILE A 62 13.54 -7.41 -11.65
N LEU A 63 14.18 -6.24 -11.58
CA LEU A 63 15.59 -6.08 -11.95
C LEU A 63 16.50 -6.95 -11.08
N LEU A 64 16.27 -6.98 -9.77
CA LEU A 64 17.00 -7.84 -8.84
C LEU A 64 16.83 -9.32 -9.19
N GLY A 65 15.60 -9.74 -9.51
CA GLY A 65 15.29 -11.11 -9.93
C GLY A 65 16.06 -11.53 -11.19
N LEU A 66 16.14 -10.66 -12.20
CA LEU A 66 16.90 -10.92 -13.43
C LEU A 66 18.40 -11.08 -13.15
N VAL A 67 18.98 -10.21 -12.31
CA VAL A 67 20.38 -10.33 -11.91
C VAL A 67 20.64 -11.66 -11.20
N MET A 68 19.81 -12.00 -10.21
CA MET A 68 19.94 -13.26 -9.47
C MET A 68 19.83 -14.48 -10.39
N PHE A 69 18.89 -14.46 -11.34
CA PHE A 69 18.73 -15.54 -12.33
C PHE A 69 19.99 -15.73 -13.18
N THR A 70 20.58 -14.63 -13.70
CA THR A 70 21.81 -14.73 -14.51
C THR A 70 22.98 -15.29 -13.72
N VAL A 71 23.16 -14.86 -12.47
CA VAL A 71 24.20 -15.36 -11.57
C VAL A 71 24.02 -16.85 -11.30
N SER A 72 22.78 -17.31 -11.10
CA SER A 72 22.48 -18.74 -10.92
C SER A 72 22.79 -19.58 -12.16
N VAL A 73 22.44 -19.12 -13.37
CA VAL A 73 22.76 -19.84 -14.62
C VAL A 73 24.27 -19.95 -14.80
N VAL A 74 25.02 -18.86 -14.56
CA VAL A 74 26.49 -18.85 -14.63
C VAL A 74 27.09 -19.84 -13.62
N GLY A 75 26.60 -19.84 -12.37
CA GLY A 75 27.03 -20.80 -11.35
C GLY A 75 26.76 -22.26 -11.74
N MET A 76 25.59 -22.54 -12.31
CA MET A 76 25.23 -23.88 -12.80
C MET A 76 26.15 -24.33 -13.94
N VAL A 77 26.38 -23.49 -14.95
CA VAL A 77 27.27 -23.80 -16.08
C VAL A 77 28.72 -24.00 -15.61
N GLY A 78 29.18 -23.21 -14.63
CA GLY A 78 30.51 -23.34 -14.04
C GLY A 78 30.76 -24.68 -13.37
N SER A 79 29.75 -25.15 -12.63
CA SER A 79 29.77 -26.48 -12.00
C SER A 79 29.78 -27.59 -13.06
N LEU A 80 28.90 -27.51 -14.06
CA LEU A 80 28.76 -28.55 -15.09
C LEU A 80 29.99 -28.68 -16.01
N ARG A 81 30.67 -27.56 -16.32
CA ARG A 81 31.87 -27.57 -17.18
C ARG A 81 33.17 -27.89 -16.43
N ASP A 82 33.10 -28.15 -15.12
CA ASP A 82 34.25 -28.35 -14.23
C ASP A 82 35.35 -27.26 -14.41
N ASN A 83 34.90 -26.04 -14.72
CA ASN A 83 35.79 -24.91 -14.98
C ASN A 83 36.06 -24.19 -13.66
N LYS A 84 37.17 -24.55 -13.02
CA LYS A 84 37.61 -23.98 -11.74
C LYS A 84 37.70 -22.45 -11.77
N THR A 85 38.08 -21.84 -12.90
CA THR A 85 38.18 -20.39 -13.04
C THR A 85 36.80 -19.73 -13.00
N LEU A 86 35.80 -20.34 -13.65
CA LEU A 86 34.43 -19.82 -13.66
C LEU A 86 33.77 -19.96 -12.28
N LEU A 87 34.02 -21.08 -11.60
CA LEU A 87 33.56 -21.31 -10.23
C LEU A 87 34.18 -20.30 -9.24
N HIS A 88 35.49 -20.00 -9.38
CA HIS A 88 36.16 -19.03 -8.53
C HIS A 88 35.62 -17.60 -8.74
N MET A 89 35.33 -17.21 -9.98
CA MET A 89 34.67 -15.93 -10.28
C MET A 89 33.26 -15.86 -9.69
N PHE A 90 32.48 -16.94 -9.77
CA PHE A 90 31.16 -17.02 -9.15
C PHE A 90 31.23 -16.85 -7.62
N LEU A 91 32.17 -17.54 -6.96
CA LEU A 91 32.40 -17.38 -5.53
C LEU A 91 32.82 -15.96 -5.16
N CYS A 92 33.69 -15.33 -5.96
CA CYS A 92 34.10 -13.95 -5.76
C CYS A 92 32.90 -12.99 -5.82
N VAL A 93 32.04 -13.12 -6.84
CA VAL A 93 30.82 -12.33 -6.98
C VAL A 93 29.89 -12.54 -5.78
N LEU A 94 29.69 -13.78 -5.33
CA LEU A 94 28.88 -14.07 -4.14
C LEU A 94 29.45 -13.41 -2.87
N CYS A 95 30.77 -13.50 -2.66
CA CYS A 95 31.42 -12.83 -1.53
C CYS A 95 31.20 -11.31 -1.57
N VAL A 96 31.34 -10.69 -2.75
CA VAL A 96 31.08 -9.24 -2.92
C VAL A 96 29.62 -8.90 -2.63
N LEU A 97 28.66 -9.68 -3.15
CA LEU A 97 27.24 -9.47 -2.87
C LEU A 97 26.91 -9.62 -1.39
N LEU A 98 27.51 -10.60 -0.70
CA LEU A 98 27.32 -10.77 0.75
C LEU A 98 27.88 -9.60 1.56
N LEU A 99 29.05 -9.09 1.19
CA LEU A 99 29.63 -7.90 1.83
C LEU A 99 28.76 -6.67 1.61
N LEU A 100 28.26 -6.46 0.38
CA LEU A 100 27.34 -5.37 0.06
C LEU A 100 26.02 -5.48 0.85
N GLN A 101 25.45 -6.69 0.97
CA GLN A 101 24.26 -6.94 1.77
C GLN A 101 24.50 -6.68 3.26
N ALA A 102 25.65 -7.10 3.80
CA ALA A 102 26.01 -6.85 5.19
C ALA A 102 26.17 -5.36 5.48
N ILE A 103 26.82 -4.61 4.59
CA ILE A 103 26.95 -3.16 4.70
C ILE A 103 25.57 -2.50 4.60
N GLY A 104 24.75 -2.89 3.61
CA GLY A 104 23.40 -2.36 3.41
C GLY A 104 22.49 -2.61 4.61
N LEU A 105 22.53 -3.82 5.19
CA LEU A 105 21.79 -4.16 6.40
C LEU A 105 22.25 -3.31 7.60
N THR A 106 23.57 -3.16 7.78
CA THR A 106 24.13 -2.34 8.86
C THR A 106 23.70 -0.88 8.72
N LEU A 107 23.77 -0.32 7.51
CA LEU A 107 23.31 1.04 7.22
C LEU A 107 21.80 1.17 7.48
N ALA A 108 20.98 0.20 7.07
CA ALA A 108 19.54 0.22 7.31
C ALA A 108 19.20 0.29 8.80
N LEU A 109 19.96 -0.41 9.66
CA LEU A 109 19.79 -0.36 11.11
C LEU A 109 20.22 1.00 11.70
N ILE A 110 21.33 1.58 11.24
CA ILE A 110 21.83 2.87 11.76
C ILE A 110 20.90 4.02 11.35
N PHE A 111 20.39 3.99 10.11
CA PHE A 111 19.58 5.06 9.55
C PHE A 111 18.08 4.92 9.83
N GLU A 112 17.65 3.91 10.59
CA GLU A 112 16.24 3.65 10.90
C GLU A 112 15.48 4.91 11.34
N ASN A 113 16.05 5.69 12.27
CA ASN A 113 15.43 6.90 12.80
C ASN A 113 15.26 8.02 11.76
N LYS A 114 16.15 8.11 10.78
CA LYS A 114 16.06 9.11 9.70
C LYS A 114 15.05 8.64 8.65
N THR A 115 15.10 7.36 8.31
CA THR A 115 14.19 6.74 7.34
C THR A 115 12.75 6.77 7.84
N SER A 116 12.50 6.55 9.14
CA SER A 116 11.15 6.61 9.71
C SER A 116 10.56 8.02 9.64
N ALA A 117 11.34 9.06 9.97
CA ALA A 117 10.88 10.44 9.87
C ALA A 117 10.53 10.85 8.43
N LEU A 118 11.39 10.48 7.48
CA LEU A 118 11.13 10.69 6.05
C LEU A 118 9.88 9.94 5.60
N PHE A 119 9.76 8.67 5.97
CA PHE A 119 8.63 7.83 5.63
C PHE A 119 7.31 8.39 6.17
N GLN A 120 7.29 8.84 7.42
CA GLN A 120 6.12 9.49 8.03
C GLN A 120 5.74 10.78 7.30
N SER A 121 6.73 11.59 6.90
CA SER A 121 6.46 12.80 6.11
C SER A 121 5.87 12.49 4.74
N SER A 122 6.37 11.44 4.08
CA SER A 122 5.85 10.98 2.78
C SER A 122 4.43 10.43 2.88
N ILE A 123 4.14 9.62 3.90
CA ILE A 123 2.78 9.14 4.14
C ILE A 123 1.84 10.30 4.42
N ARG A 124 2.25 11.26 5.26
CA ARG A 124 1.44 12.43 5.61
C ARG A 124 1.11 13.27 4.37
N GLU A 125 2.07 13.48 3.47
CA GLU A 125 1.82 14.19 2.20
C GLU A 125 0.91 13.38 1.26
N GLY A 126 1.04 12.05 1.26
CA GLY A 126 0.12 11.17 0.53
C GLY A 126 -1.30 11.22 1.08
N ILE A 127 -1.49 11.22 2.41
CA ILE A 127 -2.80 11.34 3.07
C ILE A 127 -3.49 12.66 2.68
N LYS A 128 -2.73 13.75 2.58
CA LYS A 128 -3.25 15.06 2.15
C LYS A 128 -3.84 15.03 0.73
N HIS A 129 -3.25 14.25 -0.16
CA HIS A 129 -3.70 14.05 -1.56
C HIS A 129 -4.43 12.72 -1.77
N TYR A 130 -4.96 12.12 -0.71
CA TYR A 130 -5.54 10.78 -0.74
C TYR A 130 -6.71 10.64 -1.73
N TYR A 131 -7.48 11.70 -1.96
CA TYR A 131 -8.57 11.68 -2.93
C TYR A 131 -8.14 12.10 -4.34
N ASP A 132 -6.95 12.69 -4.48
CA ASP A 132 -6.42 13.20 -5.75
C ASP A 132 -5.58 12.13 -6.47
N ASP A 133 -4.92 11.26 -5.71
CA ASP A 133 -4.10 10.15 -6.23
C ASP A 133 -4.77 8.78 -5.96
N LEU A 134 -5.36 8.22 -7.02
CA LEU A 134 -6.07 6.93 -6.96
C LEU A 134 -5.14 5.75 -6.63
N ASP A 135 -3.87 5.77 -7.05
CA ASP A 135 -2.94 4.68 -6.78
C ASP A 135 -2.46 4.71 -5.35
N PHE A 136 -2.13 5.89 -4.85
CA PHE A 136 -1.81 6.06 -3.44
C PHE A 136 -3.00 5.62 -2.58
N LYS A 137 -4.22 6.02 -2.94
CA LYS A 137 -5.45 5.57 -2.28
C LYS A 137 -5.57 4.05 -2.26
N ASN A 138 -5.47 3.39 -3.41
CA ASN A 138 -5.62 1.93 -3.51
C ASN A 138 -4.55 1.19 -2.70
N ILE A 139 -3.30 1.65 -2.74
CA ILE A 139 -2.20 1.06 -1.98
C ILE A 139 -2.42 1.26 -0.49
N LEU A 140 -2.75 2.48 -0.05
CA LEU A 140 -2.97 2.79 1.36
C LEU A 140 -4.18 2.02 1.91
N ASP A 141 -5.27 1.95 1.15
CA ASP A 141 -6.46 1.16 1.48
C ASP A 141 -6.13 -0.32 1.65
N TYR A 142 -5.38 -0.90 0.70
CA TYR A 142 -4.92 -2.29 0.79
C TYR A 142 -4.02 -2.51 2.02
N MET A 143 -3.06 -1.62 2.28
CA MET A 143 -2.18 -1.73 3.44
C MET A 143 -2.96 -1.67 4.75
N GLN A 144 -3.89 -0.73 4.87
CA GLN A 144 -4.72 -0.54 6.05
C GLN A 144 -5.61 -1.76 6.32
N GLU A 145 -6.25 -2.32 5.30
CA GLU A 145 -7.03 -3.54 5.43
C GLU A 145 -6.15 -4.76 5.75
N LYS A 146 -5.02 -4.90 5.05
CA LYS A 146 -4.14 -6.08 5.15
C LYS A 146 -3.43 -6.16 6.49
N PHE A 147 -2.95 -5.02 7.00
CA PHE A 147 -2.19 -4.92 8.24
C PHE A 147 -3.01 -4.44 9.43
N SER A 148 -4.30 -4.14 9.23
CA SER A 148 -5.20 -3.62 10.27
C SER A 148 -4.63 -2.40 10.99
N CYS A 149 -4.02 -1.49 10.22
CA CYS A 149 -3.44 -0.24 10.68
C CYS A 149 -4.23 0.96 10.14
N CYS A 150 -3.99 2.15 10.68
CA CYS A 150 -4.63 3.37 10.22
C CYS A 150 -3.68 4.57 10.32
N GLY A 151 -3.53 5.32 9.21
CA GLY A 151 -2.57 6.43 9.13
C GLY A 151 -1.14 5.94 8.89
N GLY A 152 -0.17 6.82 9.18
CA GLY A 152 1.26 6.49 9.11
C GLY A 152 1.83 6.05 10.47
N ASP A 153 1.42 6.73 11.53
CA ASP A 153 1.76 6.42 12.92
C ASP A 153 0.48 6.27 13.77
N GLU A 154 -0.48 7.18 13.58
CA GLU A 154 -1.76 7.16 14.27
C GLU A 154 -2.94 7.51 13.35
N TYR A 155 -4.15 7.12 13.76
CA TYR A 155 -5.39 7.52 13.07
C TYR A 155 -5.56 9.05 12.98
N LYS A 156 -4.91 9.82 13.87
CA LYS A 156 -4.96 11.28 13.87
C LYS A 156 -4.23 11.90 12.67
N ASP A 157 -3.39 11.14 11.98
CA ASP A 157 -2.68 11.60 10.78
C ASP A 157 -3.67 12.02 9.68
N TRP A 158 -4.89 11.48 9.69
CA TRP A 158 -5.99 11.88 8.82
C TRP A 158 -6.42 13.34 8.98
N GLY A 159 -6.08 13.99 10.10
CA GLY A 159 -6.38 15.41 10.31
C GLY A 159 -5.70 16.35 9.32
N VAL A 160 -4.68 15.90 8.58
CA VAL A 160 -4.02 16.73 7.54
C VAL A 160 -4.80 16.78 6.23
N ASN A 161 -5.73 15.84 6.03
CA ASN A 161 -6.55 15.79 4.84
C ASN A 161 -7.75 16.73 4.98
N GLN A 162 -8.02 17.52 3.94
CA GLN A 162 -9.07 18.54 3.94
C GLN A 162 -10.48 18.01 4.25
N TYR A 163 -10.77 16.74 3.92
CA TYR A 163 -12.08 16.13 4.17
C TYR A 163 -12.24 15.54 5.57
N HIS A 164 -11.12 15.17 6.21
CA HIS A 164 -11.10 14.49 7.52
C HIS A 164 -10.67 15.41 8.66
N PHE A 165 -10.23 16.64 8.33
CA PHE A 165 -9.86 17.64 9.32
C PHE A 165 -11.05 18.05 10.20
N CYS A 166 -10.84 18.05 11.52
CA CYS A 166 -11.89 18.28 12.52
C CYS A 166 -12.56 19.65 12.48
N ASN A 167 -11.87 20.69 12.01
CA ASN A 167 -12.46 22.02 11.87
C ASN A 167 -13.25 22.17 10.54
N GLY A 168 -13.34 21.10 9.75
CA GLY A 168 -14.12 21.07 8.53
C GLY A 168 -15.61 20.98 8.81
N THR A 169 -16.42 21.53 7.89
CA THR A 169 -17.89 21.45 7.95
C THR A 169 -18.43 20.20 7.23
N GLY A 170 -17.55 19.34 6.73
CA GLY A 170 -17.92 18.16 5.94
C GLY A 170 -18.43 17.00 6.81
N PRO A 171 -19.25 16.10 6.24
CA PRO A 171 -19.76 14.92 6.96
C PRO A 171 -18.67 13.92 7.36
N LEU A 172 -17.48 14.03 6.76
CA LEU A 172 -16.30 13.20 7.07
C LEU A 172 -15.35 13.89 8.07
N ALA A 173 -15.68 15.09 8.56
CA ALA A 173 -14.83 15.81 9.52
C ALA A 173 -14.63 15.00 10.81
N CYS A 174 -13.40 15.02 11.33
CA CYS A 174 -12.95 14.14 12.43
C CYS A 174 -13.05 12.63 12.16
N GLY A 175 -13.37 12.22 10.93
CA GLY A 175 -13.47 10.83 10.51
C GLY A 175 -12.15 10.26 10.00
N VAL A 176 -12.20 8.98 9.66
CA VAL A 176 -11.16 8.23 8.94
C VAL A 176 -11.82 7.43 7.82
N PRO A 177 -11.08 6.96 6.79
CA PRO A 177 -11.66 6.13 5.76
C PRO A 177 -12.18 4.79 6.29
N TYR A 178 -13.04 4.15 5.50
CA TYR A 178 -13.68 2.89 5.86
C TYR A 178 -12.68 1.75 6.12
N THR A 179 -11.50 1.78 5.47
CA THR A 179 -10.41 0.80 5.64
C THR A 179 -9.77 0.82 7.01
N CYS A 180 -9.84 1.98 7.71
CA CYS A 180 -9.40 2.12 9.09
C CYS A 180 -10.41 1.62 10.13
N CYS A 181 -11.67 1.38 9.73
CA CYS A 181 -12.74 0.99 10.64
C CYS A 181 -12.93 -0.53 10.64
N VAL A 182 -12.94 -1.14 11.84
CA VAL A 182 -13.34 -2.55 11.97
C VAL A 182 -14.85 -2.62 12.13
N ARG A 183 -15.53 -3.24 11.16
CA ARG A 183 -16.95 -3.57 11.30
C ARG A 183 -17.11 -4.61 12.40
N LYS A 184 -17.72 -4.24 13.53
CA LYS A 184 -18.29 -5.26 14.42
C LYS A 184 -19.40 -5.95 13.63
N LYS A 185 -19.22 -7.24 13.34
CA LYS A 185 -20.32 -8.08 12.91
C LYS A 185 -21.29 -8.13 14.08
N VAL A 186 -22.33 -7.28 14.05
CA VAL A 186 -23.48 -7.48 14.92
C VAL A 186 -23.99 -8.85 14.55
N ILE A 187 -23.70 -9.85 15.40
CA ILE A 187 -24.39 -11.12 15.34
C ILE A 187 -25.82 -10.72 15.65
N ALA A 188 -26.66 -10.64 14.62
CA ALA A 188 -28.09 -10.48 14.79
C ALA A 188 -28.63 -11.81 15.35
N ASN A 189 -28.41 -12.06 16.64
CA ASN A 189 -29.30 -12.91 17.39
C ASN A 189 -30.53 -12.07 17.72
N THR A 190 -31.60 -12.46 17.04
CA THR A 190 -32.91 -11.84 17.01
C THR A 190 -33.47 -11.63 18.43
N HIS A 191 -34.13 -10.48 18.60
CA HIS A 191 -35.03 -10.09 19.69
C HIS A 191 -34.40 -9.78 21.06
N THR A 192 -34.15 -8.49 21.30
CA THR A 192 -34.75 -7.76 22.43
C THR A 192 -34.81 -6.27 22.08
N HIS A 193 -36.03 -5.75 21.98
CA HIS A 193 -36.27 -4.32 22.06
C HIS A 193 -35.89 -3.86 23.46
N THR A 194 -34.84 -3.05 23.59
CA THR A 194 -34.64 -2.25 24.80
C THR A 194 -34.12 -0.88 24.40
N HIS A 195 -35.02 0.09 24.53
CA HIS A 195 -34.68 1.49 24.68
C HIS A 195 -33.64 1.65 25.80
N ALA A 196 -32.53 2.35 25.52
CA ALA A 196 -31.61 2.86 26.53
C ALA A 196 -31.01 4.17 25.99
N HIS A 197 -31.68 5.30 26.24
CA HIS A 197 -31.47 6.20 27.37
C HIS A 197 -30.14 6.96 27.29
N LYS A 198 -30.28 8.24 26.94
CA LYS A 198 -29.29 9.31 27.04
C LYS A 198 -28.84 9.39 28.51
N ILE A 199 -27.53 9.37 28.77
CA ILE A 199 -27.01 9.73 30.09
C ILE A 199 -25.97 10.82 29.87
N SER A 200 -26.15 11.84 30.70
CA SER A 200 -25.39 13.07 30.90
C SER A 200 -23.89 12.86 31.09
#